data_AF-A0A5P2DWX8-F1
#
_entry.id   AF-A0A5P2DWX8-F1
#
_cell.length_a   1.000
_cell.length_b   1.000
_cell.length_c   1.000
_cell.angle_alpha   90.00
_cell.angle_beta   90.00
_cell.angle_gamma   90.00
#
_symmetry.space_group_name_H-M   'P 1'
#
loop_
_entity.id
_entity.type
_entity.pdbx_description
1 polymer ?
#
loop_
_entity_poly.entity_id
_entity_poly.type
_entity_poly.pdbx_seq_one_letter_code
_entity_poly.pdbx_strand_id
1 'polypeptide(L)'
;MAAGVNLLMGVPAVVPVWLVWYVAVNGPLADLGWTQREPTENDGMLLWLVIAAPVVIAFGLLWWLANDFLRRRNTAAARVYWPVCALATLVPTAALIVLL
;
A
#
# COMPACT_ATOMS: atom_id res chain seq x y z
N MET A 1 12.70 -1.73 17.10
CA MET A 1 13.18 -2.45 15.90
C MET A 1 12.10 -2.66 14.83
N ALA A 2 10.87 -3.10 15.15
CA ALA A 2 9.83 -3.33 14.14
C ALA A 2 9.41 -2.07 13.32
N ALA A 3 9.26 -0.91 13.96
CA ALA A 3 8.92 0.32 13.25
C ALA A 3 9.98 0.73 12.20
N GLY A 4 11.27 0.55 12.51
CA GLY A 4 12.36 0.84 11.57
C GLY A 4 12.35 -0.08 10.34
N VAL A 5 12.05 -1.38 10.53
CA VAL A 5 11.87 -2.31 9.41
C VAL A 5 10.69 -1.89 8.56
N ASN A 6 9.57 -1.50 9.18
CA ASN A 6 8.39 -1.06 8.45
C ASN A 6 8.59 0.27 7.69
N LEU A 7 9.40 1.20 8.22
CA LEU A 7 9.85 2.40 7.49
C LEU A 7 10.65 2.03 6.23
N LEU A 8 11.58 1.08 6.33
CA LEU A 8 12.35 0.58 5.18
C LEU A 8 11.44 -0.13 4.17
N MET A 9 10.50 -0.97 4.63
CA MET A 9 9.49 -1.59 3.78
C MET A 9 8.51 -0.57 3.18
N GLY A 10 8.40 0.62 3.76
CA GLY A 10 7.59 1.72 3.23
C GLY A 10 8.11 2.25 1.90
N VAL A 11 9.42 2.15 1.62
CA VAL A 11 10.00 2.55 0.33
C VAL A 11 9.43 1.71 -0.82
N PRO A 12 9.52 0.36 -0.81
CA PRO A 12 8.85 -0.45 -1.81
C PRO A 12 7.32 -0.41 -1.69
N ALA A 13 6.74 -0.09 -0.53
CA ALA A 13 5.29 0.05 -0.36
C ALA A 13 4.68 1.20 -1.17
N VAL A 14 5.49 2.19 -1.58
CA VAL A 14 5.04 3.29 -2.44
C VAL A 14 4.35 2.72 -3.67
N VAL A 15 4.96 1.77 -4.37
CA VAL A 15 4.42 1.20 -5.63
C VAL A 15 3.02 0.58 -5.45
N PRO A 16 2.79 -0.41 -4.56
CA PRO A 16 1.47 -0.99 -4.38
C PRO A 16 0.45 0.02 -3.85
N VAL A 17 0.83 0.98 -3.01
CA VAL A 17 -0.09 2.03 -2.53
C VAL A 17 -0.56 2.91 -3.69
N TRP A 18 0.35 3.36 -4.54
CA TRP A 18 0.00 4.15 -5.72
C TRP A 18 -0.78 3.36 -6.77
N LEU A 19 -0.53 2.07 -6.94
CA LEU A 19 -1.33 1.20 -7.80
C LEU A 19 -2.76 1.07 -7.30
N VAL A 20 -2.96 0.87 -5.99
CA VAL A 20 -4.30 0.83 -5.38
C VAL A 20 -5.02 2.16 -5.57
N TRP A 21 -4.32 3.28 -5.35
CA TRP A 21 -4.86 4.62 -5.58
C TRP A 21 -5.28 4.81 -7.05
N TYR A 22 -4.40 4.47 -7.99
CA TYR A 22 -4.65 4.60 -9.42
C TYR A 22 -5.89 3.81 -9.87
N VAL A 23 -5.98 2.53 -9.46
CA VAL A 23 -7.13 1.68 -9.76
C VAL A 23 -8.40 2.25 -9.14
N ALA A 24 -8.34 2.74 -7.90
CA ALA A 24 -9.50 3.32 -7.23
C ALA A 24 -10.02 4.56 -7.97
N VAL A 25 -9.15 5.52 -8.27
CA VAL A 25 -9.48 6.80 -8.92
C VAL A 25 -9.97 6.61 -10.34
N ASN A 26 -9.40 5.68 -11.11
CA ASN A 26 -9.78 5.45 -12.50
C ASN A 26 -10.90 4.40 -12.67
N GLY A 27 -11.14 3.58 -11.66
CA GLY A 27 -12.19 2.55 -11.66
C GLY A 27 -13.39 2.98 -10.82
N PRO A 28 -13.58 2.37 -9.63
CA PRO A 28 -14.82 2.48 -8.86
C PRO A 28 -15.14 3.92 -8.42
N LEU A 29 -14.14 4.74 -8.07
CA LEU A 29 -14.41 6.12 -7.66
C LEU A 29 -14.87 6.98 -8.83
N ALA A 30 -14.36 6.71 -10.05
CA ALA A 30 -14.82 7.38 -11.25
C ALA A 30 -16.22 6.90 -11.67
N ASP A 31 -16.51 5.61 -11.52
CA ASP A 31 -17.85 5.06 -11.77
C ASP A 31 -18.91 5.66 -10.82
N LEU A 32 -18.50 6.00 -9.60
CA LEU A 32 -19.33 6.70 -8.61
C LEU A 32 -19.38 8.23 -8.85
N GLY A 33 -18.64 8.76 -9.83
CA GLY A 33 -18.56 10.19 -10.13
C GLY A 33 -17.79 11.02 -9.10
N TRP A 34 -17.01 10.39 -8.22
CA TRP A 34 -16.18 11.11 -7.22
C TRP A 34 -14.86 11.60 -7.82
N THR A 35 -14.41 10.95 -8.89
CA THR A 35 -13.18 11.28 -9.62
C THR A 35 -13.44 11.24 -11.12
N GLN A 36 -12.49 11.75 -11.90
CA GLN A 36 -12.49 11.61 -13.36
C GLN A 36 -11.43 10.60 -13.78
N ARG A 37 -11.78 9.76 -14.76
CA ARG A 37 -10.80 8.85 -15.39
C ARG A 37 -9.77 9.66 -16.14
N GLU A 38 -8.53 9.17 -16.13
CA GLU A 38 -7.44 9.72 -16.90
C GLU A 38 -7.80 9.68 -18.40
N PRO A 39 -7.82 10.81 -19.11
CA PRO A 39 -8.25 10.87 -20.51
C PRO A 39 -7.38 10.05 -21.46
N THR A 40 -6.14 9.76 -21.08
CA THR A 40 -5.20 8.97 -21.87
C THR A 40 -5.26 7.47 -21.59
N GLU A 41 -6.09 7.04 -20.64
CA GLU A 41 -6.25 5.63 -20.29
C GLU A 41 -7.07 4.90 -21.37
N ASN A 42 -6.40 4.05 -22.15
CA ASN A 42 -6.98 3.33 -23.28
C ASN A 42 -6.94 1.80 -23.13
N ASP A 43 -6.20 1.29 -22.14
CA ASP A 43 -5.97 -0.15 -21.97
C ASP A 43 -7.06 -0.83 -21.13
N GLY A 44 -7.84 -0.02 -20.41
CA GLY A 44 -8.98 -0.46 -19.63
C GLY A 44 -8.59 -1.00 -18.26
N MET A 45 -9.53 -0.92 -17.31
CA MET A 45 -9.25 -1.18 -15.90
C MET A 45 -8.84 -2.64 -15.59
N LEU A 46 -9.22 -3.59 -16.44
CA LEU A 46 -8.89 -5.00 -16.25
C LEU A 46 -7.38 -5.24 -16.34
N LEU A 47 -6.68 -4.59 -17.28
CA LEU A 47 -5.23 -4.73 -17.41
C LEU A 47 -4.53 -4.25 -16.12
N TRP A 48 -4.96 -3.10 -15.61
CA TRP A 48 -4.43 -2.55 -14.36
C TRP A 48 -4.69 -3.45 -13.16
N LEU A 49 -5.84 -4.15 -13.08
CA LEU A 49 -6.09 -5.14 -12.05
C LEU A 49 -5.13 -6.33 -12.15
N VAL A 50 -4.86 -6.82 -13.36
CA VAL A 50 -3.91 -7.93 -13.60
C VAL A 50 -2.48 -7.56 -13.18
N ILE A 51 -2.11 -6.28 -13.26
CA ILE A 51 -0.80 -5.78 -12.82
C ILE A 51 -0.79 -5.48 -11.31
N ALA A 52 -1.79 -4.76 -10.82
CA ALA A 52 -1.86 -4.30 -9.45
C ALA A 52 -2.06 -5.45 -8.46
N ALA A 53 -2.95 -6.40 -8.77
CA ALA A 53 -3.24 -7.52 -7.88
C ALA A 53 -2.01 -8.34 -7.47
N PRO A 54 -1.16 -8.85 -8.38
CA PRO A 54 0.02 -9.62 -7.98
C PRO A 54 1.02 -8.78 -7.19
N VAL A 55 1.21 -7.50 -7.54
CA VAL A 55 2.14 -6.61 -6.82
C VAL A 55 1.65 -6.36 -5.38
N VAL A 56 0.37 -6.03 -5.22
CA VAL A 56 -0.24 -5.75 -3.92
C VAL A 56 -0.30 -7.02 -3.06
N ILE A 57 -0.67 -8.16 -3.64
CA ILE A 57 -0.73 -9.44 -2.93
C ILE A 57 0.67 -9.87 -2.50
N ALA A 58 1.65 -9.85 -3.40
CA ALA A 58 3.02 -10.24 -3.08
C ALA A 58 3.62 -9.35 -1.99
N PHE A 59 3.46 -8.02 -2.11
CA PHE A 59 3.92 -7.10 -1.08
C PHE A 59 3.20 -7.34 0.26
N GLY A 60 1.88 -7.48 0.24
CA GLY A 60 1.07 -7.72 1.44
C GLY A 60 1.48 -9.01 2.17
N LEU A 61 1.75 -10.08 1.43
CA LEU A 61 2.23 -11.35 1.99
C LEU A 61 3.64 -11.22 2.58
N LEU A 62 4.56 -10.58 1.87
CA LEU A 62 5.92 -10.34 2.37
C LEU A 62 5.92 -9.46 3.62
N TRP A 63 5.13 -8.39 3.61
CA TRP A 63 4.94 -7.49 4.75
C TRP A 63 4.33 -8.22 5.94
N TRP A 64 3.30 -9.02 5.71
CA TRP A 64 2.65 -9.79 6.77
C TRP A 64 3.60 -10.82 7.39
N LEU A 65 4.35 -11.56 6.57
CA LEU A 65 5.31 -12.57 7.03
C LEU A 65 6.46 -11.93 7.83
N ALA A 66 7.00 -10.82 7.35
CA ALA A 66 8.03 -10.06 8.07
C ALA A 66 7.52 -9.57 9.43
N ASN A 67 6.29 -9.05 9.48
CA ASN A 67 5.70 -8.56 10.70
C ASN A 67 5.26 -9.67 11.66
N ASP A 68 4.79 -10.83 11.19
CA ASP A 68 4.52 -11.98 12.06
C ASP A 68 5.80 -12.50 12.71
N PHE A 69 6.88 -12.63 11.94
CA PHE A 69 8.18 -13.03 12.45
C PHE A 69 8.70 -12.06 13.53
N LEU A 70 8.61 -10.76 13.26
CA LEU A 70 9.01 -9.72 14.23
C LEU A 70 8.08 -9.67 15.45
N ARG A 71 6.78 -9.97 15.30
CA ARG A 71 5.81 -10.00 16.40
C ARG A 71 6.19 -11.03 17.45
N ARG A 72 6.70 -12.20 17.03
CA ARG A 72 7.15 -13.27 17.95
C ARG A 72 8.27 -12.83 18.89
N ARG A 73 9.01 -11.77 18.53
CA ARG A 73 10.10 -11.18 19.32
C ARG A 73 9.70 -9.88 20.02
N ASN A 74 8.43 -9.49 19.95
CA ASN A 74 7.92 -8.24 20.49
C ASN A 74 6.87 -8.52 21.58
N THR A 75 6.93 -7.77 22.68
CA THR A 75 6.00 -7.90 23.83
C THR A 75 4.79 -6.97 23.72
N ALA A 76 4.75 -6.09 22.71
CA ALA A 76 3.62 -5.20 22.48
C ALA A 76 2.33 -5.98 22.18
N ALA A 77 1.21 -5.51 22.73
CA ALA A 77 -0.11 -6.05 22.41
C ALA A 77 -0.38 -5.95 20.91
N ALA A 78 -0.98 -7.00 20.32
CA ALA A 78 -1.26 -7.07 18.88
C ALA A 78 -2.05 -5.84 18.37
N ARG A 79 -2.99 -5.34 19.18
CA ARG A 79 -3.80 -4.14 18.88
C ARG A 79 -3.00 -2.86 18.69
N VAL A 80 -1.78 -2.79 19.22
CA VAL A 80 -0.87 -1.64 19.07
C VAL A 80 0.18 -1.96 18.01
N TYR A 81 0.70 -3.19 18.02
CA TYR A 81 1.76 -3.62 17.11
C TYR A 81 1.38 -3.46 15.63
N TRP A 82 0.23 -4.01 15.23
CA TRP A 82 -0.17 -4.02 13.82
C TRP A 82 -0.43 -2.61 13.26
N PRO A 83 -1.21 -1.73 13.94
CA PRO A 83 -1.39 -0.37 13.46
C PRO A 83 -0.09 0.42 13.38
N VAL A 84 0.80 0.31 14.37
CA VAL A 84 2.10 1.02 14.34
C VAL A 84 2.96 0.56 13.16
N CYS A 85 2.98 -0.74 12.86
CA CYS A 85 3.71 -1.26 11.70
C CYS A 85 3.10 -0.75 10.38
N ALA A 86 1.78 -0.79 10.25
CA ALA A 86 1.10 -0.28 9.06
C ALA A 86 1.34 1.22 8.86
N LEU A 87 1.18 2.02 9.92
CA LEU A 87 1.45 3.46 9.89
C LEU A 87 2.90 3.76 9.51
N ALA A 88 3.86 3.05 10.10
CA ALA A 88 5.28 3.20 9.76
C ALA A 88 5.56 2.88 8.29
N THR A 89 4.92 1.85 7.72
CA THR A 89 5.03 1.52 6.28
C THR A 89 4.41 2.58 5.38
N LEU A 90 3.39 3.31 5.83
CA LEU A 90 2.77 4.38 5.05
C LEU A 90 3.51 5.73 5.11
N VAL A 91 4.49 5.89 6.02
CA VAL A 91 5.23 7.16 6.18
C VAL A 91 5.90 7.63 4.88
N PRO A 92 6.63 6.79 4.11
CA PRO A 92 7.26 7.26 2.87
C PRO A 92 6.24 7.75 1.83
N THR A 93 5.10 7.07 1.70
CA THR A 93 4.02 7.52 0.82
C THR A 93 3.42 8.85 1.30
N ALA A 94 3.16 8.99 2.60
CA ALA A 94 2.66 10.25 3.16
C ALA A 94 3.65 11.41 2.95
N ALA A 95 4.96 11.14 3.09
CA ALA A 95 5.99 12.13 2.80
C ALA A 95 5.98 12.55 1.33
N LEU A 96 5.85 11.61 0.39
CA LEU A 96 5.71 11.93 -1.05
C LEU A 96 4.47 12.80 -1.32
N ILE A 97 3.32 12.48 -0.72
CA ILE A 97 2.09 13.26 -0.87
C ILE A 97 2.24 14.70 -0.35
N VAL A 98 3.05 14.91 0.69
CA VAL A 98 3.25 16.25 1.28
C VAL A 98 4.30 17.06 0.53
N LEU A 99 5.29 16.39 -0.07
CA LEU A 99 6.46 17.04 -0.69
C LEU A 99 6.32 17.24 -2.21
N LEU A 100 5.36 16.58 -2.86
CA LEU A 100 5.07 16.65 -4.29
C LEU A 100 3.70 17.32 -4.51
#